data_AF-S0ETR4-F1
#
_entry.id   AF-S0ETR4-F1
#
_cell.length_a   1.000
_cell.length_b   1.000
_cell.length_c   1.000
_cell.angle_alpha   90.00
_cell.angle_beta   90.00
_cell.angle_gamma   90.00
#
_symmetry.space_group_name_H-M   'P 1'
#
loop_
_entity.id
_entity.type
_entity.pdbx_description
1 polymer ?
#
loop_
_entity_poly.entity_id
_entity_poly.type
_entity_poly.pdbx_seq_one_letter_code
_entity_poly.pdbx_strand_id
1 'polypeptide(L)'
;MNQLGTPKGKMKKGLFELDGDKRLFSMESRILECKLTENSELFQALASETRLRILQQLADGEMNISELQQVLGVAHPSVSKHIQVLEQAGLIVCEYRPGVQGMQKRCRLRYDRIIFSLESAKQPHGQIEEVQMPVGLYTIAYPKPTCGLASSEGIIGFFDDPQSFFLPERAKAQILWMADGFVEYVFPNNIPTSMEIYRVELSLEICSECPDYNNDYPSDITLWINGVEVGTWTSPGDFGGHRGRLNPSWWNDRLTQHGMLKIWSLDQTGSYVDGVLVSETTIDQALILPRQPITVRIGIKPDAKHVGGFNLFGRGFGNYEQDLLLRMHYHEKTSDSAAPSRRNRRELQESLKTPTSPAQESTIPDGLSS
;
A
#
# COMPACT_ATOMS: atom_id res chain seq x y z
N MET A 1 -78.59 3.77 15.22
CA MET A 1 -79.35 4.66 14.30
C MET A 1 -78.44 5.83 13.98
N ASN A 2 -77.93 6.13 12.79
CA ASN A 2 -78.09 5.68 11.40
C ASN A 2 -76.69 5.85 10.75
N GLN A 3 -76.05 4.83 10.17
CA GLN A 3 -76.06 4.43 8.76
C GLN A 3 -75.94 5.52 7.68
N LEU A 4 -74.85 5.34 6.90
CA LEU A 4 -74.64 5.51 5.45
C LEU A 4 -74.26 6.87 4.85
N GLY A 5 -73.06 6.91 4.25
CA GLY A 5 -72.63 7.94 3.30
C GLY A 5 -71.12 7.99 3.05
N THR A 6 -70.55 7.00 2.35
CA THR A 6 -69.16 7.01 1.84
C THR A 6 -68.94 8.07 0.76
N PRO A 7 -67.82 8.82 0.76
CA PRO A 7 -67.29 9.46 -0.44
C PRO A 7 -66.12 8.65 -1.02
N LYS A 8 -66.28 8.20 -2.27
CA LYS A 8 -65.21 7.66 -3.12
C LYS A 8 -64.22 8.77 -3.47
N GLY A 9 -63.03 8.75 -2.88
CA GLY A 9 -61.88 9.53 -3.30
C GLY A 9 -60.72 8.59 -3.67
N LYS A 10 -60.46 8.43 -4.97
CA LYS A 10 -59.31 7.67 -5.50
C LYS A 10 -58.01 8.37 -5.09
N MET A 11 -57.33 7.90 -4.05
CA MET A 11 -55.93 8.25 -3.82
C MET A 11 -55.06 7.37 -4.70
N LYS A 12 -54.45 7.99 -5.73
CA LYS A 12 -53.46 7.36 -6.60
C LYS A 12 -52.27 6.92 -5.75
N LYS A 13 -51.88 5.65 -5.91
CA LYS A 13 -50.55 5.13 -5.56
C LYS A 13 -49.50 6.04 -6.20
N GLY A 14 -48.84 6.85 -5.40
CA GLY A 14 -47.59 7.52 -5.77
C GLY A 14 -46.48 6.47 -5.77
N LEU A 15 -46.31 5.84 -6.93
CA LEU A 15 -45.14 5.05 -7.28
C LEU A 15 -43.96 6.03 -7.36
N PHE A 16 -43.11 6.09 -6.33
CA PHE A 16 -41.78 6.64 -6.50
C PHE A 16 -40.96 5.56 -7.20
N GLU A 17 -40.98 5.62 -8.53
CA GLU A 17 -40.07 4.91 -9.43
C GLU A 17 -38.67 5.51 -9.19
N LEU A 18 -37.89 4.86 -8.31
CA LEU A 18 -36.46 5.08 -8.24
C LEU A 18 -35.87 4.41 -9.48
N ASP A 19 -35.41 5.25 -10.39
CA ASP A 19 -34.79 4.90 -11.66
C ASP A 19 -33.66 3.89 -11.40
N GLY A 20 -33.93 2.65 -11.77
CA GLY A 20 -33.03 1.52 -11.61
C GLY A 20 -32.11 1.43 -12.80
N ASP A 21 -30.96 2.10 -12.74
CA ASP A 21 -29.81 1.76 -13.60
C ASP A 21 -28.49 1.77 -12.80
N LYS A 22 -28.53 1.18 -11.60
CA LYS A 22 -27.33 0.56 -11.02
C LYS A 22 -27.17 -0.82 -11.64
N ARG A 23 -26.62 -0.86 -12.86
CA ARG A 23 -26.05 -2.11 -13.39
C ARG A 23 -24.92 -2.52 -12.47
N LEU A 24 -25.21 -3.55 -11.69
CA LEU A 24 -24.25 -4.43 -11.06
C LEU A 24 -23.21 -4.81 -12.11
N PHE A 25 -22.05 -4.14 -12.08
CA PHE A 25 -20.87 -4.57 -12.82
C PHE A 25 -20.49 -5.95 -12.29
N SER A 26 -20.81 -6.98 -13.07
CA SER A 26 -20.36 -8.35 -12.86
C SER A 26 -18.83 -8.36 -12.76
N MET A 27 -18.35 -8.55 -11.53
CA MET A 27 -16.94 -8.63 -11.10
C MET A 27 -16.27 -9.92 -11.58
N GLU A 28 -16.05 -10.05 -12.88
CA GLU A 28 -14.99 -10.93 -13.39
C GLU A 28 -13.96 -10.05 -14.06
N SER A 29 -12.93 -9.66 -13.31
CA SER A 29 -11.78 -8.97 -13.87
C SER A 29 -11.09 -9.89 -14.87
N ARG A 30 -11.02 -9.44 -16.12
CA ARG A 30 -10.39 -10.14 -17.23
C ARG A 30 -9.00 -9.56 -17.40
N ILE A 31 -8.03 -10.20 -16.78
CA ILE A 31 -6.64 -9.73 -16.77
C ILE A 31 -5.86 -10.38 -17.91
N LEU A 32 -5.09 -9.58 -18.64
CA LEU A 32 -4.06 -10.06 -19.56
C LEU A 32 -2.69 -9.90 -18.91
N GLU A 33 -2.00 -11.00 -18.63
CA GLU A 33 -0.62 -10.98 -18.17
C GLU A 33 0.34 -11.22 -19.35
N CYS A 34 1.33 -10.33 -19.49
CA CYS A 34 2.24 -10.31 -20.63
C CYS A 34 3.70 -10.24 -20.17
N LYS A 35 4.55 -11.08 -20.78
CA LYS A 35 6.01 -10.97 -20.68
C LYS A 35 6.55 -9.97 -21.71
N LEU A 36 7.55 -9.18 -21.32
CA LEU A 36 8.12 -8.13 -22.18
C LEU A 36 8.68 -8.68 -23.50
N THR A 37 9.29 -9.86 -23.47
CA THR A 37 10.02 -10.46 -24.59
C THR A 37 9.13 -11.08 -25.67
N GLU A 38 7.85 -11.29 -25.39
CA GLU A 38 6.94 -12.10 -26.23
C GLU A 38 5.72 -11.31 -26.75
N ASN A 39 5.60 -10.02 -26.43
CA ASN A 39 4.39 -9.22 -26.70
C ASN A 39 4.66 -7.94 -27.50
N SER A 40 5.57 -7.97 -28.48
CA SER A 40 5.95 -6.80 -29.28
C SER A 40 4.77 -6.17 -30.04
N GLU A 41 3.86 -6.97 -30.59
CA GLU A 41 2.67 -6.49 -31.31
C GLU A 41 1.70 -5.73 -30.40
N LEU A 42 1.56 -6.17 -29.14
CA LEU A 42 0.76 -5.50 -28.13
C LEU A 42 1.33 -4.10 -27.82
N PHE A 43 2.64 -3.99 -27.62
CA PHE A 43 3.29 -2.70 -27.37
C PHE A 43 3.17 -1.76 -28.58
N GLN A 44 3.32 -2.28 -29.80
CA GLN A 44 3.10 -1.50 -31.01
C GLN A 44 1.64 -1.02 -31.11
N ALA A 45 0.67 -1.84 -30.74
CA ALA A 45 -0.73 -1.45 -30.68
C ALA A 45 -1.00 -0.37 -29.61
N LEU A 46 -0.29 -0.37 -28.49
CA LEU A 46 -0.42 0.66 -27.45
C LEU A 46 0.35 1.96 -27.74
N ALA A 47 1.38 1.92 -28.59
CA ALA A 47 2.21 3.07 -28.97
C ALA A 47 1.52 4.06 -29.93
N SER A 48 0.25 4.39 -29.69
CA SER A 48 -0.50 5.39 -30.45
C SER A 48 -1.57 6.05 -29.59
N GLU A 49 -1.49 7.38 -29.50
CA GLU A 49 -2.43 8.20 -28.75
C GLU A 49 -3.89 7.95 -29.14
N THR A 50 -4.21 7.90 -30.44
CA THR A 50 -5.58 7.61 -30.91
C THR A 50 -6.09 6.25 -30.44
N ARG A 51 -5.22 5.23 -30.41
CA ARG A 51 -5.59 3.88 -29.95
C ARG A 51 -5.80 3.84 -28.43
N LEU A 52 -4.97 4.54 -27.66
CA LEU A 52 -5.15 4.69 -26.22
C LEU A 52 -6.48 5.41 -25.90
N ARG A 53 -6.83 6.47 -26.67
CA ARG A 53 -8.12 7.15 -26.52
C ARG A 53 -9.30 6.24 -26.87
N ILE A 54 -9.19 5.40 -27.90
CA ILE A 54 -10.21 4.38 -28.19
C ILE A 54 -10.39 3.42 -27.02
N LEU A 55 -9.29 2.88 -26.46
CA LEU A 55 -9.34 1.96 -25.32
C LEU A 55 -9.97 2.62 -24.09
N GLN A 56 -9.67 3.90 -23.84
CA GLN A 56 -10.28 4.68 -22.77
C GLN A 56 -11.80 4.79 -22.93
N GLN A 57 -12.29 5.11 -24.14
CA GLN A 57 -13.73 5.17 -24.40
C GLN A 57 -14.40 3.79 -24.25
N LEU A 58 -13.73 2.72 -24.69
CA LEU A 58 -14.25 1.36 -24.55
C LEU A 58 -14.20 0.82 -23.12
N ALA A 59 -13.46 1.47 -22.21
CA ALA A 59 -13.47 1.17 -20.78
C ALA A 59 -14.81 1.58 -20.14
N ASP A 60 -15.44 2.64 -20.64
CA ASP A 60 -16.73 3.14 -20.15
C ASP A 60 -17.92 2.37 -20.73
N GLY A 61 -17.72 1.62 -21.82
CA GLY A 61 -18.74 0.74 -22.40
C GLY A 61 -18.49 0.33 -23.85
N GLU A 62 -19.33 -0.57 -24.36
CA GLU A 62 -19.25 -0.98 -25.78
C GLU A 62 -19.68 0.18 -26.69
N MET A 63 -18.92 0.44 -27.76
CA MET A 63 -19.23 1.48 -28.74
C MET A 63 -19.13 0.96 -30.18
N ASN A 64 -19.90 1.55 -31.10
CA ASN A 64 -19.74 1.33 -32.53
C ASN A 64 -18.73 2.32 -33.15
N ILE A 65 -18.35 2.09 -34.41
CA ILE A 65 -17.35 2.91 -35.11
C ILE A 65 -17.80 4.37 -35.24
N SER A 66 -19.09 4.63 -35.50
CA SER A 66 -19.62 5.99 -35.66
C SER A 66 -19.63 6.77 -34.34
N GLU A 67 -19.94 6.12 -33.22
CA GLU A 67 -19.86 6.70 -31.88
C GLU A 67 -18.41 7.07 -31.53
N LEU A 68 -17.46 6.16 -31.77
CA LEU A 68 -16.04 6.42 -31.58
C LEU A 68 -15.55 7.57 -32.47
N GLN A 69 -16.03 7.66 -33.71
CA GLN A 69 -15.72 8.76 -34.63
C GLN A 69 -16.15 10.12 -34.06
N GLN A 70 -17.37 10.20 -33.54
CA GLN A 70 -17.93 11.42 -32.98
C GLN A 70 -17.15 11.87 -31.74
N VAL A 71 -16.81 10.95 -30.84
CA VAL A 71 -16.10 11.28 -29.60
C VAL A 71 -14.64 11.66 -29.86
N LEU A 72 -13.98 11.00 -30.82
CA LEU A 72 -12.56 11.23 -31.10
C LEU A 72 -12.30 12.40 -32.05
N GLY A 73 -13.30 12.82 -32.84
CA GLY A 73 -13.13 13.87 -33.86
C GLY A 73 -12.24 13.47 -35.04
N VAL A 74 -12.10 12.16 -35.29
CA VAL A 74 -11.21 11.59 -36.32
C VAL A 74 -12.06 10.97 -37.45
N ALA A 75 -11.57 10.97 -38.69
CA ALA A 75 -12.30 10.39 -39.83
C ALA A 75 -12.54 8.87 -39.73
N HIS A 76 -13.66 8.39 -40.28
CA HIS A 76 -14.10 6.99 -40.23
C HIS A 76 -13.04 5.95 -40.70
N PRO A 77 -12.31 6.13 -41.83
CA PRO A 77 -11.33 5.15 -42.28
C PRO A 77 -10.17 4.98 -41.29
N SER A 78 -9.81 6.05 -40.57
CA SER A 78 -8.75 6.05 -39.56
C SER A 78 -9.18 5.28 -38.31
N VAL A 79 -10.42 5.49 -37.84
CA VAL A 79 -10.97 4.75 -36.67
C VAL A 79 -11.05 3.25 -36.98
N SER A 80 -11.54 2.87 -38.16
CA SER A 80 -11.63 1.45 -38.55
C SER A 80 -10.25 0.77 -38.58
N LYS A 81 -9.22 1.46 -39.06
CA LYS A 81 -7.84 0.93 -39.08
C LYS A 81 -7.29 0.76 -37.66
N HIS A 82 -7.54 1.72 -36.77
CA HIS A 82 -7.13 1.61 -35.37
C HIS A 82 -7.84 0.46 -34.64
N ILE A 83 -9.13 0.28 -34.88
CA ILE A 83 -9.90 -0.85 -34.35
C ILE A 83 -9.33 -2.18 -34.83
N GLN A 84 -8.99 -2.29 -36.12
CA GLN A 84 -8.39 -3.53 -36.65
C GLN A 84 -7.05 -3.86 -35.97
N VAL A 85 -6.18 -2.87 -35.75
CA VAL A 85 -4.89 -3.08 -35.06
C VAL A 85 -5.11 -3.52 -33.61
N LEU A 86 -6.05 -2.89 -32.89
CA LEU A 86 -6.38 -3.25 -31.51
C LEU A 86 -7.01 -4.65 -31.41
N GLU A 87 -7.84 -5.03 -32.40
CA GLU A 87 -8.47 -6.34 -32.49
C GLU A 87 -7.44 -7.44 -32.79
N GLN A 88 -6.49 -7.17 -33.70
CA GLN A 88 -5.37 -8.07 -34.00
C GLN A 88 -4.45 -8.28 -32.81
N ALA A 89 -4.15 -7.22 -32.06
CA ALA A 89 -3.41 -7.30 -30.80
C ALA A 89 -4.21 -7.94 -29.64
N GLY A 90 -5.47 -8.32 -29.88
CA GLY A 90 -6.31 -9.00 -28.91
C GLY A 90 -6.80 -8.14 -27.75
N LEU A 91 -6.66 -6.80 -27.84
CA LEU A 91 -7.06 -5.86 -26.79
C LEU A 91 -8.58 -5.63 -26.75
N ILE A 92 -9.22 -5.74 -27.92
CA ILE A 92 -10.67 -5.56 -28.07
C ILE A 92 -11.29 -6.75 -28.78
N VAL A 93 -12.59 -6.92 -28.57
CA VAL A 93 -13.44 -7.83 -29.34
C VAL A 93 -14.49 -6.99 -30.05
N CYS A 94 -14.75 -7.28 -31.32
CA CYS A 94 -15.83 -6.66 -32.05
C CYS A 94 -16.83 -7.71 -32.56
N GLU A 95 -18.11 -7.38 -32.45
CA GLU A 95 -19.23 -8.22 -32.87
C GLU A 95 -20.16 -7.42 -33.79
N TYR A 96 -20.72 -8.08 -34.81
CA TYR A 96 -21.75 -7.47 -35.63
C TYR A 96 -23.12 -7.68 -34.98
N ARG A 97 -23.78 -6.58 -34.63
CA ARG A 97 -25.13 -6.61 -34.04
C ARG A 97 -26.11 -5.79 -34.90
N PRO A 98 -27.39 -6.18 -34.98
CA PRO A 98 -28.42 -5.36 -35.61
C PRO A 98 -28.57 -4.03 -34.87
N GLY A 99 -28.49 -2.91 -35.59
CA GLY A 99 -28.70 -1.56 -35.08
C GLY A 99 -29.77 -0.81 -35.85
N VAL A 100 -30.01 0.45 -35.46
CA VAL A 100 -31.07 1.32 -36.03
C VAL A 100 -30.90 1.54 -37.54
N GLN A 101 -29.67 1.47 -38.05
CA GLN A 101 -29.32 1.63 -39.47
C GLN A 101 -28.61 0.38 -40.03
N GLY A 102 -29.17 -0.80 -39.79
CA GLY A 102 -28.61 -2.06 -40.30
C GLY A 102 -27.56 -2.68 -39.37
N MET A 103 -26.71 -3.57 -39.89
CA MET A 103 -25.68 -4.24 -39.10
C MET A 103 -24.58 -3.26 -38.69
N GLN A 104 -24.24 -3.24 -37.40
CA GLN A 104 -23.22 -2.38 -36.82
C GLN A 104 -22.13 -3.21 -36.15
N LYS A 105 -20.86 -2.90 -36.41
CA LYS A 105 -19.71 -3.47 -35.70
C LYS A 105 -19.58 -2.74 -34.35
N ARG A 106 -19.95 -3.41 -33.27
CA ARG A 106 -19.75 -2.91 -31.90
C ARG A 106 -18.48 -3.52 -31.33
N CYS A 107 -17.68 -2.69 -30.68
CA CYS A 107 -16.41 -3.08 -30.09
C CYS A 107 -16.45 -2.89 -28.58
N ARG A 108 -15.73 -3.75 -27.87
CA ARG A 108 -15.59 -3.74 -26.40
C ARG A 108 -14.20 -4.16 -26.00
N LEU A 109 -13.75 -3.76 -24.81
CA LEU A 109 -12.51 -4.29 -24.24
C LEU A 109 -12.61 -5.80 -24.03
N ARG A 110 -11.53 -6.51 -24.42
CA ARG A 110 -11.38 -7.93 -24.07
C ARG A 110 -10.99 -8.07 -22.60
N TYR A 111 -10.08 -7.22 -22.15
CA TYR A 111 -9.48 -7.24 -20.81
C TYR A 111 -9.70 -5.89 -20.10
N ASP A 112 -9.96 -5.91 -18.79
CA ASP A 112 -10.09 -4.71 -17.97
C ASP A 112 -8.74 -4.27 -17.36
N ARG A 113 -7.75 -5.18 -17.34
CA ARG A 113 -6.40 -4.92 -16.84
C ARG A 113 -5.35 -5.64 -17.67
N ILE A 114 -4.21 -4.98 -17.86
CA ILE A 114 -3.02 -5.56 -18.49
C ILE A 114 -1.86 -5.44 -17.51
N ILE A 115 -1.16 -6.53 -17.24
CA ILE A 115 0.00 -6.59 -16.34
C ILE A 115 1.22 -6.96 -17.18
N PHE A 116 2.28 -6.14 -17.10
CA PHE A 116 3.55 -6.40 -17.76
C PHE A 116 4.58 -6.86 -16.74
N SER A 117 5.00 -8.12 -16.86
CA SER A 117 6.04 -8.70 -16.00
C SER A 117 7.41 -8.46 -16.63
N LEU A 118 8.24 -7.67 -15.94
CA LEU A 118 9.57 -7.20 -16.36
C LEU A 118 10.71 -8.14 -15.90
N GLU A 119 10.39 -9.34 -15.41
CA GLU A 119 11.37 -10.26 -14.85
C GLU A 119 12.36 -10.77 -15.91
N SER A 120 13.65 -10.66 -15.58
CA SER A 120 14.72 -11.30 -16.36
C SER A 120 14.84 -12.75 -15.94
N ALA A 121 14.92 -13.68 -16.90
CA ALA A 121 15.18 -15.11 -16.68
C ALA A 121 16.54 -15.43 -15.99
N LYS A 122 17.29 -14.41 -15.54
CA LYS A 122 18.57 -14.52 -14.83
C LYS A 122 18.51 -14.17 -13.34
N GLN A 123 17.35 -13.79 -12.80
CA GLN A 123 17.20 -13.81 -11.34
C GLN A 123 17.36 -15.27 -10.89
N PRO A 124 18.04 -15.56 -9.76
CA PRO A 124 17.97 -16.90 -9.18
C PRO A 124 16.49 -17.28 -9.10
N HIS A 125 16.14 -18.56 -9.28
CA HIS A 125 14.81 -19.08 -8.94
C HIS A 125 14.60 -18.93 -7.42
N GLY A 126 14.45 -17.69 -6.97
CA GLY A 126 14.14 -17.30 -5.62
C GLY A 126 12.64 -17.41 -5.44
N GLN A 127 12.25 -18.05 -4.36
CA GLN A 127 10.88 -18.03 -3.90
C GLN A 127 10.66 -16.77 -3.06
N ILE A 128 9.41 -16.34 -2.99
CA ILE A 128 9.00 -15.19 -2.18
C ILE A 128 7.97 -15.67 -1.16
N GLU A 129 8.23 -15.40 0.12
CA GLU A 129 7.24 -15.54 1.18
C GLU A 129 6.75 -14.15 1.54
N GLU A 130 5.43 -13.98 1.57
CA GLU A 130 4.77 -12.72 1.88
C GLU A 130 4.01 -12.81 3.21
N VAL A 131 4.19 -11.79 4.05
CA VAL A 131 3.49 -11.67 5.32
C VAL A 131 2.89 -10.27 5.43
N GLN A 132 1.57 -10.20 5.60
CA GLN A 132 0.87 -8.93 5.87
C GLN A 132 0.65 -8.75 7.37
N MET A 133 1.03 -7.60 7.89
CA MET A 133 0.83 -7.20 9.28
C MET A 133 -0.14 -6.02 9.35
N PRO A 134 -1.35 -6.21 9.93
CA PRO A 134 -2.30 -5.11 10.16
C PRO A 134 -1.65 -3.94 10.90
N VAL A 135 -1.93 -2.72 10.45
CA VAL A 135 -1.28 -1.51 10.97
C VAL A 135 -1.42 -1.33 12.49
N GLY A 136 -2.54 -1.78 13.07
CA GLY A 136 -2.79 -1.73 14.51
C GLY A 136 -2.19 -2.87 15.34
N LEU A 137 -1.58 -3.89 14.73
CA LEU A 137 -1.00 -5.05 15.42
C LEU A 137 0.50 -4.90 15.72
N TYR A 138 0.91 -3.71 16.16
CA TYR A 138 2.25 -3.51 16.72
C TYR A 138 2.39 -4.20 18.09
N THR A 139 3.62 -4.59 18.41
CA THR A 139 4.02 -5.15 19.71
C THR A 139 4.43 -4.06 20.69
N ILE A 140 5.12 -3.03 20.22
CA ILE A 140 5.55 -1.87 21.01
C ILE A 140 5.13 -0.59 20.29
N ALA A 141 4.64 0.39 21.04
CA ALA A 141 4.40 1.73 20.54
C ALA A 141 4.88 2.75 21.58
N TYR A 142 5.43 3.86 21.12
CA TYR A 142 5.79 5.00 21.94
C TYR A 142 5.27 6.29 21.28
N PRO A 143 3.94 6.48 21.20
CA PRO A 143 3.35 7.62 20.51
C PRO A 143 3.51 8.90 21.32
N LYS A 144 3.80 10.01 20.63
CA LYS A 144 3.73 11.36 21.21
C LYS A 144 2.67 12.22 20.51
N PRO A 145 1.91 13.04 21.25
CA PRO A 145 0.96 13.97 20.66
C PRO A 145 1.59 14.96 19.67
N THR A 146 0.90 15.38 18.61
CA THR A 146 -0.45 14.93 18.22
C THR A 146 -0.46 13.47 17.77
N CYS A 147 -1.47 12.67 18.15
CA CYS A 147 -1.49 11.24 17.83
C CYS A 147 -2.89 10.63 17.86
N GLY A 148 -3.06 9.47 17.23
CA GLY A 148 -4.32 8.73 17.31
C GLY A 148 -4.40 7.53 16.37
N LEU A 149 -5.58 6.91 16.38
CA LEU A 149 -5.93 5.69 15.67
C LEU A 149 -7.34 5.80 15.11
N ALA A 150 -7.56 5.22 13.93
CA ALA A 150 -8.91 5.03 13.41
C ALA A 150 -9.07 3.68 12.70
N SER A 151 -10.29 3.15 12.78
CA SER A 151 -10.74 1.97 12.04
C SER A 151 -11.51 2.39 10.79
N SER A 152 -12.11 1.44 10.07
CA SER A 152 -13.11 1.75 9.04
C SER A 152 -14.43 2.29 9.62
N GLU A 153 -14.70 2.08 10.91
CA GLU A 153 -15.99 2.36 11.57
C GLU A 153 -15.98 3.67 12.38
N GLY A 154 -14.80 4.13 12.82
CA GLY A 154 -14.66 5.30 13.68
C GLY A 154 -13.27 5.46 14.27
N ILE A 155 -13.08 6.55 15.01
CA ILE A 155 -11.89 6.81 15.83
C ILE A 155 -11.79 5.74 16.93
N ILE A 156 -10.57 5.29 17.21
CA ILE A 156 -10.26 4.37 18.31
C ILE A 156 -9.67 5.17 19.46
N GLY A 157 -10.34 5.16 20.61
CA GLY A 157 -9.92 5.93 21.79
C GLY A 157 -10.16 7.44 21.61
N PHE A 158 -9.20 8.24 22.08
CA PHE A 158 -9.25 9.69 22.05
C PHE A 158 -8.10 10.27 21.22
N PHE A 159 -8.35 11.41 20.58
CA PHE A 159 -7.32 12.21 19.93
C PHE A 159 -6.28 12.65 20.95
N ASP A 160 -5.02 12.62 20.53
CA ASP A 160 -3.86 13.11 21.28
C ASP A 160 -3.65 12.41 22.63
N ASP A 161 -4.20 11.21 22.79
CA ASP A 161 -4.00 10.35 23.95
C ASP A 161 -3.15 9.13 23.58
N PRO A 162 -1.87 9.07 24.01
CA PRO A 162 -1.02 7.90 23.89
C PRO A 162 -1.63 6.61 24.42
N GLN A 163 -2.53 6.67 25.42
CA GLN A 163 -3.18 5.49 25.97
C GLN A 163 -4.09 4.78 24.96
N SER A 164 -4.60 5.50 23.96
CA SER A 164 -5.42 4.94 22.87
C SER A 164 -4.69 3.83 22.10
N PHE A 165 -3.36 3.89 22.03
CA PHE A 165 -2.51 2.87 21.39
C PHE A 165 -2.45 1.54 22.16
N PHE A 166 -2.98 1.51 23.39
CA PHE A 166 -2.99 0.29 24.20
C PHE A 166 -4.37 -0.35 24.31
N LEU A 167 -5.39 0.26 23.71
CA LEU A 167 -6.75 -0.27 23.66
C LEU A 167 -6.82 -1.53 22.78
N PRO A 168 -7.55 -2.59 23.18
CA PRO A 168 -7.74 -3.80 22.38
C PRO A 168 -8.30 -3.54 20.98
N GLU A 169 -9.14 -2.51 20.84
CA GLU A 169 -9.77 -2.07 19.60
C GLU A 169 -8.74 -1.66 18.53
N ARG A 170 -7.49 -1.36 18.90
CA ARG A 170 -6.39 -1.10 17.96
C ARG A 170 -6.23 -2.21 16.93
N ALA A 171 -6.61 -3.45 17.25
CA ALA A 171 -6.58 -4.56 16.30
C ALA A 171 -7.41 -4.31 15.02
N LYS A 172 -8.36 -3.37 15.06
CA LYS A 172 -9.17 -2.93 13.91
C LYS A 172 -8.62 -1.69 13.20
N ALA A 173 -7.56 -1.07 13.71
CA ALA A 173 -7.03 0.16 13.15
C ALA A 173 -6.65 -0.03 11.68
N GLN A 174 -7.04 0.95 10.86
CA GLN A 174 -6.72 1.09 9.45
C GLN A 174 -5.84 2.33 9.20
N ILE A 175 -5.68 3.21 10.18
CA ILE A 175 -4.70 4.29 10.17
C ILE A 175 -4.23 4.55 11.59
N LEU A 176 -2.96 4.93 11.74
CA LEU A 176 -2.40 5.49 12.96
C LEU A 176 -1.51 6.69 12.61
N TRP A 177 -1.42 7.64 13.53
CA TRP A 177 -0.59 8.82 13.36
C TRP A 177 0.04 9.26 14.67
N MET A 178 1.22 9.87 14.58
CA MET A 178 1.90 10.51 15.71
C MET A 178 2.88 11.58 15.23
N ALA A 179 3.02 12.67 16.00
CA ALA A 179 3.94 13.76 15.70
C ALA A 179 5.42 13.40 15.97
N ASP A 180 5.66 12.44 16.87
CA ASP A 180 6.97 11.88 17.19
C ASP A 180 6.78 10.50 17.85
N GLY A 181 7.83 9.71 17.92
CA GLY A 181 7.82 8.37 18.50
C GLY A 181 8.02 7.27 17.47
N PHE A 182 7.57 6.06 17.83
CA PHE A 182 7.70 4.90 16.96
C PHE A 182 6.62 3.85 17.25
N VAL A 183 6.44 2.96 16.27
CA VAL A 183 5.75 1.67 16.41
C VAL A 183 6.69 0.55 15.98
N GLU A 184 6.59 -0.60 16.62
CA GLU A 184 7.38 -1.80 16.31
C GLU A 184 6.46 -3.01 16.13
N TYR A 185 6.72 -3.76 15.07
CA TYR A 185 5.99 -4.96 14.67
C TYR A 185 6.90 -6.17 14.73
N VAL A 186 6.32 -7.36 14.92
CA VAL A 186 7.03 -8.64 14.85
C VAL A 186 6.42 -9.49 13.76
N PHE A 187 7.16 -9.69 12.67
CA PHE A 187 6.75 -10.55 11.58
C PHE A 187 7.19 -11.99 11.84
N PRO A 188 6.30 -12.98 11.64
CA PRO A 188 6.71 -14.37 11.59
C PRO A 188 7.62 -14.61 10.39
N ASN A 189 8.61 -15.47 10.58
CA ASN A 189 9.50 -15.94 9.53
C ASN A 189 9.51 -17.46 9.59
N ASN A 190 8.82 -18.10 8.66
CA ASN A 190 8.71 -19.55 8.61
C ASN A 190 9.69 -20.20 7.62
N ILE A 191 10.57 -19.39 7.01
CA ILE A 191 11.58 -19.84 6.05
C ILE A 191 12.41 -20.97 6.67
N PRO A 192 12.49 -22.16 6.02
CA PRO A 192 13.29 -23.27 6.51
C PRO A 192 14.77 -22.93 6.62
N THR A 193 15.48 -23.55 7.56
CA THR A 193 16.93 -23.33 7.76
C THR A 193 17.80 -23.82 6.59
N SER A 194 17.26 -24.66 5.72
CA SER A 194 17.88 -25.09 4.45
C SER A 194 17.85 -24.02 3.36
N MET A 195 17.04 -22.99 3.53
CA MET A 195 16.97 -21.84 2.63
C MET A 195 17.86 -20.70 3.15
N GLU A 196 18.22 -19.81 2.23
CA GLU A 196 18.94 -18.56 2.47
C GLU A 196 18.08 -17.40 2.03
N ILE A 197 17.86 -16.43 2.93
CA ILE A 197 17.14 -15.19 2.63
C ILE A 197 18.19 -14.20 2.13
N TYR A 198 18.06 -13.74 0.89
CA TYR A 198 19.05 -12.85 0.26
C TYR A 198 18.55 -11.41 0.09
N ARG A 199 17.23 -11.19 0.22
CA ARG A 199 16.61 -9.88 0.15
C ARG A 199 15.32 -9.85 0.94
N VAL A 200 15.06 -8.73 1.62
CA VAL A 200 13.79 -8.44 2.29
C VAL A 200 13.24 -7.12 1.78
N GLU A 201 11.93 -7.05 1.57
CA GLU A 201 11.22 -5.82 1.22
C GLU A 201 10.08 -5.56 2.18
N LEU A 202 9.93 -4.32 2.62
CA LEU A 202 8.79 -3.83 3.39
C LEU A 202 8.06 -2.78 2.56
N SER A 203 6.82 -3.10 2.18
CA SER A 203 5.91 -2.23 1.44
C SER A 203 4.84 -1.68 2.38
N LEU A 204 4.68 -0.37 2.41
CA LEU A 204 3.65 0.30 3.22
C LEU A 204 3.26 1.66 2.63
N GLU A 205 2.05 2.12 2.91
CA GLU A 205 1.63 3.49 2.63
C GLU A 205 1.94 4.38 3.85
N ILE A 206 2.66 5.48 3.61
CA ILE A 206 3.19 6.35 4.68
C ILE A 206 3.40 7.80 4.21
N CYS A 207 3.21 8.75 5.11
CA CYS A 207 3.56 10.16 4.92
C CYS A 207 3.88 10.83 6.28
N SER A 208 4.23 12.12 6.28
CA SER A 208 4.36 12.89 7.51
C SER A 208 2.99 13.17 8.15
N GLU A 209 3.00 13.73 9.35
CA GLU A 209 1.81 14.04 10.16
C GLU A 209 1.83 15.50 10.58
N CYS A 210 0.73 16.22 10.33
CA CYS A 210 0.54 17.60 10.71
C CYS A 210 -0.89 17.79 11.21
N PRO A 211 -1.15 18.67 12.20
CA PRO A 211 -2.52 19.06 12.51
C PRO A 211 -3.25 19.57 11.27
N ASP A 212 -4.46 19.07 11.04
CA ASP A 212 -5.17 19.14 9.75
C ASP A 212 -4.43 18.38 8.63
N TYR A 213 -3.81 19.12 7.70
CA TYR A 213 -2.85 18.61 6.73
C TYR A 213 -1.96 19.74 6.21
N ASN A 214 -0.75 19.39 5.80
CA ASN A 214 0.12 20.30 5.05
C ASN A 214 1.01 19.51 4.08
N ASN A 215 0.75 19.68 2.78
CA ASN A 215 1.46 18.99 1.71
C ASN A 215 2.95 19.35 1.62
N ASP A 216 3.39 20.42 2.31
CA ASP A 216 4.78 20.87 2.45
C ASP A 216 5.21 20.83 3.93
N TYR A 217 5.23 19.63 4.51
CA TYR A 217 5.56 19.40 5.93
C TYR A 217 6.51 18.21 6.08
N PRO A 218 7.83 18.41 5.89
CA PRO A 218 8.74 17.29 5.79
C PRO A 218 8.92 16.55 7.11
N SER A 219 9.13 15.23 7.03
CA SER A 219 9.44 14.39 8.19
C SER A 219 10.47 13.33 7.84
N ASP A 220 11.53 13.22 8.64
CA ASP A 220 12.58 12.22 8.49
C ASP A 220 12.14 10.92 9.20
N ILE A 221 11.58 10.00 8.43
CA ILE A 221 11.04 8.73 8.93
C ILE A 221 12.10 7.65 8.75
N THR A 222 12.47 6.99 9.85
CA THR A 222 13.52 5.97 9.89
C THR A 222 12.93 4.58 10.07
N LEU A 223 13.53 3.60 9.38
CA LEU A 223 13.21 2.18 9.50
C LEU A 223 14.35 1.45 10.23
N TRP A 224 13.99 0.58 11.17
CA TRP A 224 14.90 -0.39 11.77
C TRP A 224 14.38 -1.81 11.59
N ILE A 225 15.28 -2.73 11.31
CA ILE A 225 14.99 -4.17 11.29
C ILE A 225 15.92 -4.85 12.28
N ASN A 226 15.36 -5.65 13.20
CA ASN A 226 16.13 -6.33 14.24
C ASN A 226 17.00 -5.38 15.08
N GLY A 227 16.50 -4.17 15.31
CA GLY A 227 17.20 -3.11 16.04
C GLY A 227 18.31 -2.40 15.24
N VAL A 228 18.58 -2.81 14.00
CA VAL A 228 19.59 -2.20 13.13
C VAL A 228 18.93 -1.15 12.24
N GLU A 229 19.51 0.05 12.18
CA GLU A 229 19.01 1.13 11.32
C GLU A 229 19.22 0.76 9.84
N VAL A 230 18.11 0.65 9.12
CA VAL A 230 18.07 0.36 7.67
C VAL A 230 18.22 1.66 6.89
N GLY A 231 17.64 2.76 7.37
CA GLY A 231 17.84 4.07 6.77
C GLY A 231 16.69 5.01 7.05
N THR A 232 16.82 6.23 6.54
CA THR A 232 15.86 7.31 6.74
C THR A 232 15.35 7.82 5.39
N TRP A 233 14.03 8.01 5.29
CA TRP A 233 13.37 8.64 4.14
C TRP A 233 12.68 9.90 4.62
N THR A 234 12.96 11.02 3.97
CA THR A 234 12.24 12.26 4.23
C THR A 234 10.94 12.26 3.42
N SER A 235 9.81 12.12 4.11
CA SER A 235 8.49 12.40 3.53
C SER A 235 8.39 13.88 3.20
N PRO A 236 7.83 14.28 2.04
CA PRO A 236 7.76 15.69 1.68
C PRO A 236 6.62 16.44 2.39
N GLY A 237 5.58 15.73 2.85
CA GLY A 237 4.40 16.36 3.43
C GLY A 237 3.30 15.40 3.83
N ASP A 238 2.31 16.00 4.49
CA ASP A 238 1.10 15.38 5.00
C ASP A 238 -0.02 15.61 3.99
N PHE A 239 -0.40 14.54 3.29
CA PHE A 239 -1.22 14.64 2.08
C PHE A 239 -2.71 14.69 2.39
N GLY A 240 -3.28 15.88 2.25
CA GLY A 240 -4.72 16.13 2.34
C GLY A 240 -5.28 16.87 1.12
N GLY A 241 -6.54 17.31 1.20
CA GLY A 241 -7.25 18.02 0.13
C GLY A 241 -7.80 17.14 -1.00
N HIS A 242 -7.20 15.97 -1.26
CA HIS A 242 -7.75 14.93 -2.11
C HIS A 242 -8.08 13.68 -1.29
N ARG A 243 -9.36 13.31 -1.25
CA ARG A 243 -9.82 12.16 -0.45
C ARG A 243 -9.16 10.87 -0.92
N GLY A 244 -8.60 10.12 0.03
CA GLY A 244 -8.04 8.79 -0.23
C GLY A 244 -9.11 7.84 -0.75
N ARG A 245 -8.75 7.01 -1.72
CA ARG A 245 -9.67 6.09 -2.41
C ARG A 245 -10.41 5.15 -1.46
N LEU A 246 -9.77 4.76 -0.35
CA LEU A 246 -10.27 3.79 0.61
C LEU A 246 -10.87 4.43 1.86
N ASN A 247 -10.77 5.76 2.00
CA ASN A 247 -11.16 6.45 3.22
C ASN A 247 -12.67 6.28 3.49
N PRO A 248 -13.06 5.84 4.70
CA PRO A 248 -14.46 5.73 5.10
C PRO A 248 -15.19 7.07 4.97
N SER A 249 -16.49 7.05 4.66
CA SER A 249 -17.29 8.26 4.44
C SER A 249 -17.33 9.23 5.64
N TRP A 250 -17.16 8.71 6.85
CA TRP A 250 -17.16 9.51 8.08
C TRP A 250 -15.83 10.24 8.33
N TRP A 251 -14.75 9.86 7.65
CA TRP A 251 -13.44 10.50 7.81
C TRP A 251 -13.50 11.96 7.37
N ASN A 252 -12.89 12.83 8.17
CA ASN A 252 -12.88 14.27 7.96
C ASN A 252 -11.89 14.63 6.85
N ASP A 253 -12.35 15.40 5.86
CA ASP A 253 -11.54 15.84 4.71
C ASP A 253 -10.42 16.84 5.08
N ARG A 254 -10.46 17.39 6.31
CA ARG A 254 -9.40 18.26 6.84
C ARG A 254 -8.20 17.50 7.40
N LEU A 255 -8.33 16.20 7.67
CA LEU A 255 -7.23 15.38 8.15
C LEU A 255 -6.42 14.84 6.97
N THR A 256 -5.27 14.23 7.26
CA THR A 256 -4.52 13.42 6.30
C THR A 256 -5.44 12.44 5.57
N GLN A 257 -5.31 12.38 4.25
CA GLN A 257 -6.13 11.54 3.40
C GLN A 257 -5.41 10.31 2.89
N HIS A 258 -4.11 10.41 2.60
CA HIS A 258 -3.34 9.29 2.05
C HIS A 258 -1.84 9.47 2.28
N GLY A 259 -1.08 8.42 1.99
CA GLY A 259 0.38 8.43 1.98
C GLY A 259 0.96 8.24 0.59
N MET A 260 2.28 8.04 0.55
CA MET A 260 2.97 7.46 -0.59
C MET A 260 3.21 5.98 -0.31
N LEU A 261 3.02 5.12 -1.31
CA LEU A 261 3.48 3.75 -1.22
C LEU A 261 5.00 3.73 -1.29
N LYS A 262 5.64 3.28 -0.21
CA LYS A 262 7.09 3.17 -0.10
C LYS A 262 7.50 1.71 0.00
N ILE A 263 8.54 1.35 -0.74
CA ILE A 263 9.16 0.03 -0.65
C ILE A 263 10.57 0.21 -0.09
N TRP A 264 10.75 -0.21 1.15
CA TRP A 264 12.06 -0.34 1.75
C TRP A 264 12.62 -1.71 1.40
N SER A 265 13.84 -1.80 0.91
CA SER A 265 14.46 -3.10 0.61
C SER A 265 15.86 -3.19 1.19
N LEU A 266 16.23 -4.39 1.64
CA LEU A 266 17.52 -4.70 2.23
C LEU A 266 18.10 -5.93 1.53
N ASP A 267 19.33 -5.85 1.04
CA ASP A 267 20.04 -6.97 0.42
C ASP A 267 21.53 -7.03 0.86
N GLN A 268 22.35 -7.79 0.14
CA GLN A 268 23.79 -7.93 0.44
C GLN A 268 24.60 -6.66 0.14
N THR A 269 24.07 -5.74 -0.65
CA THR A 269 24.77 -4.53 -1.09
C THR A 269 24.35 -3.28 -0.32
N GLY A 270 23.15 -3.25 0.26
CA GLY A 270 22.73 -2.14 1.09
C GLY A 270 21.23 -2.10 1.37
N SER A 271 20.79 -0.92 1.79
CA SER A 271 19.41 -0.58 2.12
C SER A 271 18.89 0.49 1.16
N TYR A 272 17.66 0.32 0.69
CA TYR A 272 17.07 1.16 -0.36
C TYR A 272 15.65 1.59 -0.01
N VAL A 273 15.24 2.72 -0.55
CA VAL A 273 13.85 3.18 -0.59
C VAL A 273 13.49 3.42 -2.05
N ASP A 274 12.52 2.66 -2.55
CA ASP A 274 12.12 2.65 -3.97
C ASP A 274 13.30 2.45 -4.93
N GLY A 275 14.28 1.63 -4.52
CA GLY A 275 15.49 1.35 -5.29
C GLY A 275 16.61 2.39 -5.19
N VAL A 276 16.42 3.49 -4.45
CA VAL A 276 17.46 4.48 -4.16
C VAL A 276 18.18 4.11 -2.87
N LEU A 277 19.50 4.03 -2.90
CA LEU A 277 20.32 3.68 -1.73
C LEU A 277 20.15 4.74 -0.63
N VAL A 278 19.81 4.31 0.58
CA VAL A 278 19.66 5.17 1.77
C VAL A 278 20.65 4.84 2.90
N SER A 279 21.20 3.62 2.91
CA SER A 279 22.24 3.20 3.84
C SER A 279 23.06 2.05 3.23
N GLU A 280 24.30 1.90 3.68
CA GLU A 280 25.15 0.73 3.40
C GLU A 280 24.81 -0.46 4.31
N THR A 281 23.82 -0.32 5.21
CA THR A 281 23.34 -1.42 6.05
C THR A 281 22.89 -2.59 5.18
N THR A 282 23.37 -3.81 5.48
CA THR A 282 23.05 -5.01 4.70
C THR A 282 22.14 -5.98 5.45
N ILE A 283 21.58 -6.95 4.73
CA ILE A 283 20.75 -8.03 5.31
C ILE A 283 21.48 -8.85 6.38
N ASP A 284 22.78 -9.09 6.19
CA ASP A 284 23.61 -9.83 7.14
C ASP A 284 23.80 -9.05 8.45
N GLN A 285 23.98 -7.72 8.35
CA GLN A 285 24.10 -6.86 9.52
C GLN A 285 22.80 -6.78 10.32
N ALA A 286 21.65 -6.78 9.63
CA ALA A 286 20.32 -6.85 10.26
C ALA A 286 19.98 -8.26 10.83
N LEU A 287 20.88 -9.25 10.69
CA LEU A 287 20.71 -10.59 11.25
C LEU A 287 19.37 -11.25 10.89
N ILE A 288 18.90 -11.08 9.64
CA ILE A 288 17.66 -11.70 9.18
C ILE A 288 17.91 -13.17 8.88
N LEU A 289 17.57 -14.04 9.85
CA LEU A 289 17.86 -15.46 9.79
C LEU A 289 16.58 -16.30 9.66
N PRO A 290 16.60 -17.40 8.89
CA PRO A 290 15.49 -18.35 8.81
C PRO A 290 14.99 -18.80 10.18
N ARG A 291 13.66 -18.95 10.32
CA ARG A 291 12.97 -19.34 11.57
C ARG A 291 13.16 -18.42 12.76
N GLN A 292 13.64 -17.18 12.56
CA GLN A 292 13.71 -16.17 13.60
C GLN A 292 12.73 -15.02 13.29
N PRO A 293 11.89 -14.59 14.25
CA PRO A 293 11.00 -13.47 14.05
C PRO A 293 11.76 -12.22 13.62
N ILE A 294 11.16 -11.43 12.73
CA ILE A 294 11.76 -10.20 12.21
C ILE A 294 11.06 -9.03 12.90
N THR A 295 11.79 -8.26 13.69
CA THR A 295 11.27 -7.01 14.27
C THR A 295 11.41 -5.88 13.26
N VAL A 296 10.37 -5.08 13.11
CA VAL A 296 10.33 -3.94 12.19
C VAL A 296 9.84 -2.73 12.97
N ARG A 297 10.70 -1.72 13.16
CA ARG A 297 10.36 -0.48 13.84
C ARG A 297 10.32 0.67 12.83
N ILE A 298 9.29 1.48 12.90
CA ILE A 298 9.10 2.69 12.09
C ILE A 298 8.90 3.85 13.06
N GLY A 299 9.63 4.94 12.87
CA GLY A 299 9.50 6.10 13.73
C GLY A 299 10.39 7.27 13.36
N ILE A 300 10.38 8.28 14.22
CA ILE A 300 11.20 9.48 14.10
C ILE A 300 12.39 9.36 15.05
N LYS A 301 13.59 9.65 14.55
CA LYS A 301 14.78 9.67 15.39
C LYS A 301 14.80 10.88 16.32
N PRO A 302 15.34 10.76 17.55
CA PRO A 302 15.53 11.90 18.44
C PRO A 302 16.41 13.01 17.85
N ASP A 303 17.31 12.68 16.92
CA ASP A 303 18.23 13.58 16.21
C ASP A 303 17.80 13.86 14.76
N ALA A 304 16.57 13.53 14.39
CA ALA A 304 16.01 13.83 13.07
C ALA A 304 16.06 15.34 12.79
N LYS A 305 16.40 15.71 11.55
CA LYS A 305 16.47 17.12 11.15
C LYS A 305 15.06 17.68 10.95
N HIS A 306 14.16 16.89 10.37
CA HIS A 306 12.76 17.23 10.20
C HIS A 306 11.91 16.32 11.09
N VAL A 307 11.39 16.87 12.18
CA VAL A 307 10.47 16.18 13.10
C VAL A 307 9.05 16.57 12.71
N GLY A 308 8.48 15.84 11.76
CA GLY A 308 7.13 16.08 11.25
C GLY A 308 6.21 14.87 11.41
N GLY A 309 6.48 14.00 12.38
CA GLY A 309 5.67 12.81 12.64
C GLY A 309 5.51 11.85 11.48
N PHE A 310 4.56 10.93 11.58
CA PHE A 310 4.19 10.06 10.49
C PHE A 310 2.77 9.51 10.62
N ASN A 311 2.16 9.26 9.47
CA ASN A 311 0.93 8.49 9.28
C ASN A 311 1.26 7.12 8.69
N LEU A 312 0.70 6.05 9.25
CA LEU A 312 0.71 4.71 8.62
C LEU A 312 -0.70 4.30 8.24
N PHE A 313 -0.86 3.81 7.01
CA PHE A 313 -2.14 3.37 6.48
C PHE A 313 -2.16 1.85 6.33
N GLY A 314 -3.28 1.27 6.72
CA GLY A 314 -3.64 -0.13 6.53
C GLY A 314 -4.60 -0.31 5.36
N ARG A 315 -5.00 -1.55 5.11
CA ARG A 315 -5.72 -1.94 3.88
C ARG A 315 -7.05 -1.21 3.62
N GLY A 316 -7.66 -0.64 4.66
CA GLY A 316 -8.95 0.04 4.62
C GLY A 316 -8.85 1.57 4.67
N PHE A 317 -7.68 2.15 4.43
CA PHE A 317 -7.44 3.60 4.49
C PHE A 317 -6.42 4.03 3.43
N GLY A 318 -6.42 5.31 3.06
CA GLY A 318 -5.50 5.84 2.08
C GLY A 318 -5.84 5.42 0.65
N ASN A 319 -4.82 5.09 -0.12
CA ASN A 319 -4.94 4.77 -1.55
C ASN A 319 -4.63 3.31 -1.88
N TYR A 320 -3.94 2.59 -1.00
CA TYR A 320 -3.43 1.24 -1.26
C TYR A 320 -4.11 0.21 -0.35
N GLU A 321 -4.71 -0.82 -0.96
CA GLU A 321 -5.48 -1.85 -0.23
C GLU A 321 -4.53 -2.93 0.34
N GLN A 322 -3.57 -2.50 1.17
CA GLN A 322 -2.63 -3.37 1.86
C GLN A 322 -2.31 -2.83 3.25
N ASP A 323 -1.95 -3.70 4.18
CA ASP A 323 -1.27 -3.28 5.41
C ASP A 323 0.25 -3.22 5.19
N LEU A 324 1.05 -3.37 6.25
CA LEU A 324 2.49 -3.52 6.12
C LEU A 324 2.79 -4.90 5.54
N LEU A 325 3.32 -4.93 4.33
CA LEU A 325 3.64 -6.15 3.60
C LEU A 325 5.14 -6.40 3.62
N LEU A 326 5.57 -7.45 4.32
CA LEU A 326 6.94 -7.93 4.32
C LEU A 326 7.09 -9.06 3.30
N ARG A 327 8.03 -8.90 2.37
CA ARG A 327 8.44 -9.94 1.41
C ARG A 327 9.83 -10.43 1.76
N MET A 328 9.99 -11.74 1.83
CA MET A 328 11.28 -12.39 2.01
C MET A 328 11.60 -13.15 0.73
N HIS A 329 12.68 -12.76 0.07
CA HIS A 329 13.20 -13.46 -1.10
C HIS A 329 14.26 -14.45 -0.63
N TYR A 330 14.09 -15.71 -1.02
CA TYR A 330 14.97 -16.78 -0.57
C TYR A 330 15.22 -17.82 -1.66
N HIS A 331 16.34 -18.51 -1.56
CA HIS A 331 16.66 -19.66 -2.41
C HIS A 331 17.22 -20.80 -1.57
N GLU A 332 17.34 -21.99 -2.17
CA GLU A 332 18.00 -23.11 -1.51
C GLU A 332 19.49 -22.78 -1.29
N LYS A 333 20.03 -23.10 -0.11
CA LYS A 333 21.46 -22.93 0.15
C LYS A 333 22.24 -23.82 -0.79
N THR A 334 23.15 -23.23 -1.57
CA THR A 334 24.13 -24.02 -2.30
C THR A 334 25.07 -24.69 -1.30
N SER A 335 25.36 -25.97 -1.50
CA SER A 335 26.13 -26.80 -0.56
C SER A 335 27.60 -26.37 -0.36
N ASP A 336 28.04 -25.26 -0.95
CA ASP A 336 29.41 -24.75 -0.89
C ASP A 336 29.64 -23.60 0.11
N SER A 337 28.60 -23.05 0.75
CA SER A 337 28.79 -22.10 1.86
C SER A 337 28.93 -22.82 3.21
N ALA A 338 30.11 -23.42 3.42
CA ALA A 338 30.47 -24.00 4.71
C ALA A 338 30.29 -22.96 5.84
N ALA A 339 29.59 -23.38 6.89
CA ALA A 339 29.19 -22.59 8.05
C ALA A 339 30.31 -21.70 8.64
N PRO A 340 29.98 -20.52 9.21
CA PRO A 340 30.96 -19.76 9.97
C PRO A 340 31.45 -20.62 11.13
N SER A 341 32.77 -20.79 11.19
CA SER A 341 33.45 -21.64 12.15
C SER A 341 32.97 -21.37 13.59
N ARG A 342 32.88 -22.44 14.40
CA ARG A 342 32.41 -22.45 15.81
C ARG A 342 33.16 -21.50 16.77
N ARG A 343 34.07 -20.65 16.29
CA ARG A 343 34.87 -19.71 17.09
C ARG A 343 34.09 -18.45 17.49
N ASN A 344 33.26 -17.89 16.60
CA ASN A 344 32.60 -16.58 16.88
C ASN A 344 31.40 -16.65 17.85
N ARG A 345 30.88 -17.85 18.15
CA ARG A 345 29.69 -18.00 19.01
C ARG A 345 30.00 -17.85 20.51
N ARG A 346 31.26 -18.03 20.92
CA ARG A 346 31.68 -17.83 22.32
C ARG A 346 31.94 -16.36 22.65
N GLU A 347 32.54 -15.61 21.74
CA GLU A 347 32.87 -14.18 21.97
C GLU A 347 31.61 -13.29 22.00
N LEU A 348 30.58 -13.60 21.22
CA LEU A 348 29.30 -12.88 21.23
C LEU A 348 28.38 -13.22 22.42
N GLN A 349 28.55 -14.38 23.07
CA GLN A 349 27.78 -14.72 24.27
C GLN A 349 28.41 -14.15 25.56
N GLU A 350 29.69 -13.79 25.53
CA GLU A 350 30.37 -13.12 26.66
C GLU A 350 30.09 -11.62 26.69
N SER A 351 29.88 -10.96 25.54
CA SER A 351 29.54 -9.53 25.50
C SER A 351 28.12 -9.18 25.95
N LEU A 352 27.20 -10.16 25.98
CA LEU A 352 25.81 -10.01 26.40
C LEU A 352 25.57 -10.18 27.92
N LYS A 353 26.63 -10.35 28.74
CA LYS A 353 26.51 -10.65 30.18
C LYS A 353 26.83 -9.51 31.16
N THR A 354 27.05 -8.28 30.68
CA THR A 354 27.27 -7.13 31.59
C THR A 354 26.04 -6.21 31.63
N PRO A 355 25.31 -6.16 32.76
CA PRO A 355 24.34 -5.10 33.00
C PRO A 355 25.06 -3.88 33.59
N THR A 356 25.21 -2.82 32.81
CA THR A 356 25.60 -1.50 33.31
C THR A 356 24.35 -0.80 33.85
N SER A 357 24.17 -0.81 35.17
CA SER A 357 23.21 0.05 35.87
C SER A 357 23.87 1.41 36.15
N PRO A 358 23.21 2.55 35.87
CA PRO A 358 23.74 3.85 36.28
C PRO A 358 23.41 4.10 37.76
N ALA A 359 24.46 4.36 38.54
CA ALA A 359 24.39 4.72 39.95
C ALA A 359 23.65 6.05 40.15
N GLN A 360 22.70 6.07 41.09
CA GLN A 360 22.11 7.28 41.64
C GLN A 360 23.08 7.87 42.68
N GLU A 361 23.61 9.06 42.41
CA GLU A 361 24.26 9.89 43.43
C GLU A 361 23.21 10.79 44.09
N SER A 362 22.82 10.44 45.32
CA SER A 362 22.08 11.31 46.22
C SER A 362 23.06 12.03 47.15
N THR A 363 23.29 13.32 46.91
CA THR A 363 24.00 14.21 47.84
C THR A 363 22.97 14.96 48.70
N ILE A 364 22.96 14.67 50.00
CA ILE A 364 22.32 15.48 51.03
C ILE A 364 23.46 16.21 51.77
N PRO A 365 23.45 17.54 51.89
CA PRO A 365 24.40 18.25 52.74
C PRO A 365 23.80 18.46 54.13
N ASP A 366 24.47 17.93 55.15
CA ASP A 366 24.27 18.33 56.54
C ASP A 366 25.29 19.40 56.94
N GLY A 367 24.81 20.48 57.57
CA GLY A 367 25.54 21.21 58.60
C GLY A 367 26.05 22.61 58.24
N LEU A 368 25.27 23.63 58.63
CA LEU A 368 25.81 24.90 59.13
C LEU A 368 25.07 25.25 60.43
N SER A 369 25.76 25.03 61.55
CA SER A 369 25.45 25.61 62.85
C SER A 369 26.37 26.81 63.08
N SER A 370 25.81 28.01 63.00
CA SER A 370 26.19 29.22 63.75
C SER A 370 25.30 30.37 63.33
#